data_AF-A0A2K2H5W8-F1
#
_entry.id   AF-A0A2K2H5W8-F1
#
_cell.length_a   1.000
_cell.length_b   1.000
_cell.length_c   1.000
_cell.angle_alpha   90.00
_cell.angle_beta   90.00
_cell.angle_gamma   90.00
#
_symmetry.space_group_name_H-M   'P 1'
#
loop_
_entity.id
_entity.type
_entity.pdbx_description
1 polymer ?
#
loop_
_entity_poly.entity_id
_entity_poly.type
_entity_poly.pdbx_seq_one_letter_code
_entity_poly.pdbx_strand_id
1 'polypeptide(L)'
;MVTKRSIIIDGSVTSISMEPIFWQEVDRRAEQLGLPWQDYMRRLLSGLHDAPNRSSAVRETLVGMLQDEGGRQQRPRLEAWWQLKSGSEVRETGTKGVRLFAGRGGVNDLVFDDAEVSRRHLMLVYDGRHWWAIDLESKNGLYLGRKRVPMAKLQPGKPVRIGNSELTLLQS
;
A
#
# COMPACT_ATOMS: atom_id res chain seq x y z
N MET A 1 5.41 -11.26 5.54
CA MET A 1 6.58 -11.84 4.84
C MET A 1 6.37 -11.60 3.36
N VAL A 2 7.37 -11.14 2.63
CA VAL A 2 7.26 -10.98 1.17
C VAL A 2 7.37 -12.35 0.50
N THR A 3 6.57 -12.58 -0.52
CA THR A 3 6.64 -13.76 -1.37
C THR A 3 7.42 -13.41 -2.63
N LYS A 4 8.36 -14.29 -2.99
CA LYS A 4 9.15 -14.16 -4.20
C LYS A 4 8.54 -15.02 -5.29
N ARG A 5 8.33 -14.46 -6.48
CA ARG A 5 8.07 -15.23 -7.71
C ARG A 5 9.01 -14.78 -8.81
N SER A 6 9.36 -15.70 -9.69
CA SER A 6 10.31 -15.46 -10.77
C SER A 6 9.63 -15.53 -12.13
N ILE A 7 10.04 -14.66 -13.03
CA ILE A 7 9.64 -14.65 -14.44
C ILE A 7 10.87 -14.48 -15.32
N ILE A 8 10.82 -14.91 -16.57
CA ILE A 8 11.86 -14.60 -17.56
C ILE A 8 11.50 -13.25 -18.18
N ILE A 9 12.44 -12.33 -18.40
CA ILE A 9 12.26 -11.08 -19.16
C ILE A 9 13.52 -10.95 -20.03
N ASP A 10 13.35 -10.77 -21.33
CA ASP A 10 14.46 -10.64 -22.30
C ASP A 10 15.53 -11.73 -22.13
N GLY A 11 15.08 -12.98 -21.98
CA GLY A 11 15.95 -14.15 -21.78
C GLY A 11 16.55 -14.30 -20.37
N SER A 12 16.34 -13.34 -19.46
CA SER A 12 16.92 -13.32 -18.12
C SER A 12 15.88 -13.60 -17.02
N VAL A 13 16.23 -14.43 -16.03
CA VAL A 13 15.35 -14.66 -14.87
C VAL A 13 15.33 -13.42 -13.98
N THR A 14 14.16 -12.80 -13.88
CA THR A 14 13.86 -11.67 -13.00
C THR A 14 13.04 -12.15 -11.82
N SER A 15 13.54 -11.90 -10.62
CA SER A 15 12.82 -12.18 -9.37
C SER A 15 12.08 -10.94 -8.89
N ILE A 16 10.80 -11.08 -8.62
CA ILE A 16 9.96 -10.04 -8.03
C ILE A 16 9.58 -10.48 -6.61
N SER A 17 9.73 -9.59 -5.64
CA SER A 17 9.44 -9.86 -4.23
C SER A 17 8.42 -8.85 -3.73
N MET A 18 7.23 -9.32 -3.41
CA MET A 18 6.10 -8.49 -2.98
C MET A 18 5.24 -9.23 -1.95
N GLU A 19 4.43 -8.48 -1.23
CA GLU A 19 3.47 -8.99 -0.26
C GLU A 19 2.41 -9.88 -0.94
N PRO A 20 1.87 -10.89 -0.23
CA PRO A 20 0.86 -11.80 -0.80
C PRO A 20 -0.35 -11.10 -1.41
N ILE A 21 -0.76 -9.94 -0.87
CA ILE A 21 -1.89 -9.19 -1.41
C ILE A 21 -1.65 -8.68 -2.84
N PHE A 22 -0.42 -8.26 -3.15
CA PHE A 22 -0.07 -7.84 -4.51
C PHE A 22 -0.03 -9.03 -5.46
N TRP A 23 0.42 -10.19 -4.98
CA TRP A 23 0.36 -11.42 -5.76
C TRP A 23 -1.07 -11.88 -6.03
N GLN A 24 -1.95 -11.82 -5.04
CA GLN A 24 -3.37 -12.11 -5.22
C GLN A 24 -4.00 -11.18 -6.25
N GLU A 25 -3.64 -9.90 -6.24
CA GLU A 25 -4.14 -8.94 -7.22
C GLU A 25 -3.63 -9.20 -8.63
N VAL A 26 -2.35 -9.56 -8.78
CA VAL A 26 -1.76 -10.02 -10.04
C VAL A 26 -2.50 -11.25 -10.56
N ASP A 27 -2.71 -12.25 -9.70
CA ASP A 27 -3.37 -13.50 -10.05
C ASP A 27 -4.82 -13.24 -10.50
N ARG A 28 -5.58 -12.45 -9.71
CA ARG A 28 -6.97 -12.07 -10.01
C ARG A 28 -7.10 -11.38 -11.37
N ARG A 29 -6.22 -10.43 -11.67
CA ARG A 29 -6.27 -9.68 -12.95
C ARG A 29 -5.85 -10.52 -14.14
N ALA A 30 -4.84 -11.36 -13.96
CA ALA A 30 -4.43 -12.30 -14.99
C ALA A 30 -5.59 -13.24 -15.34
N GLU A 31 -6.28 -13.78 -14.32
CA GLU A 31 -7.48 -14.60 -14.49
C GLU A 31 -8.61 -13.87 -15.22
N GLN A 32 -8.91 -12.62 -14.84
CA GLN A 32 -9.92 -11.79 -15.53
C GLN A 32 -9.63 -11.55 -17.01
N LEU A 33 -8.36 -11.59 -17.40
CA LEU A 33 -7.92 -11.44 -18.79
C LEU A 33 -7.72 -12.78 -19.50
N GLY A 34 -7.93 -13.92 -18.81
CA GLY A 34 -7.64 -15.25 -19.35
C GLY A 34 -6.16 -15.49 -19.62
N LEU A 35 -5.27 -14.84 -18.86
CA LEU A 35 -3.82 -14.89 -19.04
C LEU A 35 -3.14 -15.65 -17.89
N PRO A 36 -2.01 -16.32 -18.15
CA PRO A 36 -1.07 -16.68 -17.10
C PRO A 36 -0.56 -15.43 -16.38
N TRP A 37 -0.34 -15.52 -15.06
CA TRP A 37 0.15 -14.40 -14.26
C TRP A 37 1.49 -13.85 -14.77
N GLN A 38 2.34 -14.70 -15.37
CA GLN A 38 3.61 -14.30 -15.96
C GLN A 38 3.41 -13.35 -17.14
N ASP A 39 2.42 -13.60 -18.00
CA ASP A 39 2.14 -12.78 -19.17
C ASP A 39 1.53 -11.44 -18.78
N TYR A 40 0.63 -11.46 -17.78
CA TYR A 40 0.13 -10.23 -17.18
C TYR A 40 1.26 -9.40 -16.54
N MET A 41 2.16 -10.05 -15.79
CA MET A 41 3.31 -9.39 -15.17
C MET A 41 4.29 -8.81 -16.21
N ARG A 42 4.53 -9.49 -17.33
CA ARG A 42 5.33 -8.94 -18.45
C ARG A 42 4.70 -7.67 -19.01
N ARG A 43 3.37 -7.66 -19.22
CA ARG A 43 2.65 -6.47 -19.69
C ARG A 43 2.75 -5.30 -18.72
N LEU A 44 2.62 -5.57 -17.42
CA LEU A 44 2.86 -4.56 -16.38
C LEU A 44 4.27 -4.00 -16.48
N LEU A 45 5.28 -4.87 -16.49
CA LEU A 45 6.69 -4.45 -16.49
C LEU A 45 7.13 -3.79 -17.80
N SER A 46 6.52 -4.13 -18.94
CA SER A 46 6.79 -3.45 -20.21
C SER A 46 6.39 -1.99 -20.18
N GLY A 47 5.44 -1.59 -19.33
CA GLY A 47 5.09 -0.18 -19.12
C GLY A 47 5.97 0.53 -18.08
N LEU A 48 6.95 -0.16 -17.48
CA LEU A 48 7.73 0.29 -16.32
C LEU A 48 9.24 0.23 -16.58
N HIS A 49 9.66 0.34 -17.85
CA HIS A 49 11.05 0.15 -18.29
C HIS A 49 12.06 1.06 -17.56
N ASP A 50 11.66 2.27 -17.16
CA ASP A 50 12.54 3.25 -16.51
C ASP A 50 12.51 3.20 -14.98
N ALA A 51 11.79 2.23 -14.40
CA ALA A 51 11.69 2.13 -12.95
C ALA A 51 13.02 1.67 -12.30
N PRO A 52 13.54 2.40 -11.29
CA PRO A 52 14.78 2.02 -10.61
C PRO A 52 14.65 0.70 -9.83
N ASN A 53 13.42 0.32 -9.45
CA ASN A 53 13.10 -0.93 -8.78
C ASN A 53 11.79 -1.51 -9.32
N ARG A 54 11.89 -2.66 -9.99
CA ARG A 54 10.74 -3.37 -10.59
C ARG A 54 9.69 -3.78 -9.57
N SER A 55 10.09 -4.25 -8.38
CA SER A 55 9.13 -4.65 -7.33
C SER A 55 8.37 -3.44 -6.80
N SER A 56 9.04 -2.31 -6.66
CA SER A 56 8.42 -1.03 -6.28
C SER A 56 7.41 -0.56 -7.31
N ALA A 57 7.82 -0.51 -8.57
CA ALA A 57 6.97 -0.02 -9.64
C ALA A 57 5.74 -0.91 -9.88
N VAL A 58 5.89 -2.23 -9.75
CA VAL A 58 4.74 -3.16 -9.81
C VAL A 58 3.80 -2.90 -8.64
N ARG A 59 4.31 -2.78 -7.41
CA ARG A 59 3.47 -2.42 -6.25
C ARG A 59 2.74 -1.11 -6.51
N GLU A 60 3.43 -0.08 -6.98
CA GLU A 60 2.84 1.23 -7.22
C GLU A 60 1.76 1.22 -8.29
N THR A 61 1.96 0.44 -9.35
CA THR A 61 1.00 0.27 -10.44
C THR A 61 -0.23 -0.49 -9.97
N LEU A 62 -0.03 -1.63 -9.30
CA LEU A 62 -1.13 -2.42 -8.74
C LEU A 62 -1.93 -1.59 -7.74
N VAL A 63 -1.25 -0.76 -6.93
CA VAL A 63 -1.89 0.23 -6.06
C VAL A 63 -2.78 1.21 -6.84
N GLY A 64 -2.30 1.78 -7.95
CA GLY A 64 -3.09 2.70 -8.78
C GLY A 64 -4.31 2.04 -9.41
N MET A 65 -4.14 0.82 -9.94
CA MET A 65 -5.25 0.06 -10.53
C MET A 65 -6.31 -0.31 -9.48
N LEU A 66 -5.82 -0.68 -8.30
CA LEU A 66 -6.64 -0.87 -7.13
C LEU A 66 -7.46 0.42 -6.85
N GLN A 67 -6.83 1.60 -6.83
CA GLN A 67 -7.49 2.91 -6.63
C GLN A 67 -8.62 3.19 -7.65
N ASP A 68 -8.37 2.96 -8.94
CA ASP A 68 -9.31 3.26 -10.04
C ASP A 68 -10.55 2.34 -10.02
N GLU A 69 -10.40 1.06 -9.68
CA GLU A 69 -11.54 0.14 -9.56
C GLU A 69 -12.45 0.47 -8.36
N GLY A 70 -11.89 1.04 -7.29
CA GLY A 70 -12.63 1.52 -6.12
C GLY A 70 -13.51 2.75 -6.41
N GLY A 71 -13.48 3.29 -7.63
CA GLY A 71 -14.30 4.41 -8.07
C GLY A 71 -15.65 4.03 -8.67
N ARG A 72 -15.93 2.75 -8.99
CA ARG A 72 -17.15 2.39 -9.76
C ARG A 72 -18.04 1.27 -9.22
N GLN A 73 -17.62 0.44 -8.28
CA GLN A 73 -18.52 -0.57 -7.68
C GLN A 73 -18.38 -0.63 -6.16
N GLN A 74 -19.51 -0.38 -5.49
CA GLN A 74 -19.77 -0.41 -4.05
C GLN A 74 -18.56 -0.75 -3.16
N ARG A 75 -17.85 0.27 -2.69
CA ARG A 75 -16.85 0.12 -1.62
C ARG A 75 -17.56 -0.57 -0.44
N PRO A 76 -17.04 -1.68 0.12
CA PRO A 76 -17.58 -2.22 1.37
C PRO A 76 -17.68 -1.10 2.42
N ARG A 77 -18.80 -1.06 3.15
CA ARG A 77 -19.13 -0.03 4.16
C ARG A 77 -18.28 -0.14 5.43
N LEU A 78 -17.04 -0.62 5.32
CA LEU A 78 -16.14 -0.60 6.48
C LEU A 78 -15.81 0.86 6.77
N GLU A 79 -16.31 1.34 7.89
CA GLU A 79 -15.98 2.65 8.41
C GLU A 79 -14.84 2.48 9.39
N ALA A 80 -13.79 3.29 9.28
CA ALA A 80 -12.67 3.27 10.20
C ALA A 80 -12.34 4.70 10.64
N TRP A 81 -12.08 4.85 11.94
CA TRP A 81 -11.69 6.11 12.57
C TRP A 81 -10.21 6.11 12.88
N TRP A 82 -9.55 7.18 12.47
CA TRP A 82 -8.10 7.33 12.54
C TRP A 82 -7.75 8.57 13.31
N GLN A 83 -6.68 8.50 14.08
CA GLN A 83 -6.01 9.67 14.63
C GLN A 83 -4.69 9.85 13.88
N LEU A 84 -4.48 11.07 13.39
CA LEU A 84 -3.26 11.52 12.75
C LEU A 84 -2.63 12.55 13.68
N LYS A 85 -1.36 12.38 13.97
CA LYS A 85 -0.58 13.32 14.77
C LYS A 85 0.63 13.77 13.99
N SER A 86 0.82 15.08 13.85
CA SER A 86 1.99 15.69 13.21
C SER A 86 2.51 16.79 14.11
N GLY A 87 3.69 16.58 14.71
CA GLY A 87 4.20 17.46 15.76
C GLY A 87 3.26 17.51 16.98
N SER A 88 2.75 18.71 17.29
CA SER A 88 1.76 18.94 18.36
C SER A 88 0.32 18.86 17.88
N GLU A 89 0.07 18.84 16.58
CA GLU A 89 -1.28 18.75 16.03
C GLU A 89 -1.78 17.32 16.08
N VAL A 90 -3.01 17.14 16.56
CA VAL A 90 -3.73 15.86 16.57
C VAL A 90 -5.07 16.09 15.90
N ARG A 91 -5.38 15.26 14.91
CA ARG A 91 -6.64 15.29 14.17
C ARG A 91 -7.22 13.89 14.08
N GLU A 92 -8.54 13.81 14.20
CA GLU A 92 -9.27 12.58 13.97
C GLU A 92 -10.08 12.67 12.68
N THR A 93 -10.19 11.56 11.96
CA THR A 93 -10.96 11.49 10.71
C THR A 93 -11.54 10.10 10.48
N GLY A 94 -12.76 10.08 9.95
CA GLY A 94 -13.45 8.87 9.52
C GLY A 94 -13.18 8.59 8.04
N THR A 95 -13.06 7.32 7.68
CA THR A 95 -12.85 6.88 6.29
C THR A 95 -13.81 5.75 5.96
N LYS A 96 -14.03 5.53 4.66
CA LYS A 96 -14.87 4.45 4.15
C LYS A 96 -14.10 3.59 3.16
N GLY A 97 -14.19 2.28 3.35
CA GLY A 97 -13.59 1.29 2.50
C GLY A 97 -12.59 0.41 3.24
N VAL A 98 -12.10 -0.60 2.52
CA VAL A 98 -11.14 -1.60 3.02
C VAL A 98 -9.72 -1.32 2.55
N ARG A 99 -9.51 -0.23 1.82
CA ARG A 99 -8.18 0.18 1.35
C ARG A 99 -8.10 1.70 1.31
N LEU A 100 -7.06 2.24 1.92
CA LEU A 100 -6.81 3.66 2.05
C LEU A 100 -5.34 3.96 1.76
N PHE A 101 -5.05 5.21 1.45
CA PHE A 101 -3.69 5.71 1.30
C PHE A 101 -3.40 6.79 2.32
N ALA A 102 -2.16 6.83 2.78
CA ALA A 102 -1.68 7.84 3.69
C ALA A 102 -0.37 8.45 3.20
N GLY A 103 -0.25 9.76 3.34
CA GLY A 103 0.94 10.49 2.92
C GLY A 103 0.72 12.00 2.95
N ARG A 104 1.74 12.79 2.60
CA ARG A 104 1.61 14.26 2.56
C ARG A 104 0.92 14.80 1.30
N GLY A 105 0.71 13.95 0.30
CA GLY A 105 0.01 14.35 -0.93
C GLY A 105 -1.49 14.54 -0.66
N GLY A 106 -2.08 15.60 -1.20
CA GLY A 106 -3.51 15.91 -0.98
C GLY A 106 -4.51 14.92 -1.60
N VAL A 107 -4.03 13.97 -2.41
CA VAL A 107 -4.85 12.92 -3.04
C VAL A 107 -5.04 11.67 -2.16
N ASN A 108 -4.37 11.60 -0.99
CA ASN A 108 -4.50 10.48 -0.08
C ASN A 108 -5.78 10.58 0.76
N ASP A 109 -6.31 9.44 1.20
CA ASP A 109 -7.44 9.40 2.14
C ASP A 109 -7.06 9.99 3.51
N LEU A 110 -5.81 9.76 3.94
CA LEU A 110 -5.24 10.25 5.20
C LEU A 110 -4.03 11.16 4.90
N VAL A 111 -4.26 12.48 4.94
CA VAL A 111 -3.24 13.49 4.62
C VAL A 111 -2.51 13.95 5.88
N PHE A 112 -1.17 13.90 5.82
CA PHE A 112 -0.28 14.38 6.88
C PHE A 112 0.39 15.69 6.47
N ASP A 113 0.41 16.66 7.40
CA ASP A 113 1.24 17.87 7.24
C ASP A 113 2.62 17.64 7.85
N ASP A 114 3.45 16.89 7.13
CA ASP A 114 4.79 16.52 7.56
C ASP A 114 5.71 16.35 6.34
N ALA A 115 6.77 17.15 6.27
CA ALA A 115 7.74 17.12 5.18
C ALA A 115 8.54 15.80 5.12
N GLU A 116 8.68 15.09 6.24
CA GLU A 116 9.34 13.79 6.33
C GLU A 116 8.40 12.63 5.92
N VAL A 117 7.11 12.90 5.72
CA VAL A 117 6.19 11.93 5.15
C VAL A 117 6.27 11.98 3.62
N SER A 118 6.46 10.83 2.97
CA SER A 118 6.43 10.76 1.50
C SER A 118 5.05 11.13 0.93
N ARG A 119 5.00 11.63 -0.31
CA ARG A 119 3.73 12.04 -0.96
C ARG A 119 2.68 10.93 -0.93
N ARG A 120 3.10 9.69 -1.20
CA ARG A 120 2.34 8.45 -0.97
C ARG A 120 3.23 7.58 -0.10
N HIS A 121 2.92 7.45 1.19
CA HIS A 121 3.80 6.83 2.18
C HIS A 121 3.34 5.42 2.53
N LEU A 122 2.07 5.27 2.91
CA LEU A 122 1.49 3.99 3.29
C LEU A 122 0.30 3.63 2.40
N MET A 123 0.11 2.33 2.23
CA MET A 123 -1.18 1.75 1.93
C MET A 123 -1.73 1.10 3.20
N LEU A 124 -2.99 1.40 3.53
CA LEU A 124 -3.73 0.73 4.59
C LEU A 124 -4.69 -0.26 3.93
N VAL A 125 -4.71 -1.50 4.39
CA VAL A 125 -5.61 -2.53 3.87
C VAL A 125 -6.26 -3.30 5.00
N TYR A 126 -7.57 -3.53 4.87
CA TYR A 126 -8.32 -4.45 5.71
C TYR A 126 -8.39 -5.83 5.04
N ASP A 127 -7.91 -6.86 5.74
CA ASP A 127 -7.86 -8.24 5.24
C ASP A 127 -9.15 -9.04 5.50
N GLY A 128 -10.23 -8.38 5.93
CA GLY A 128 -11.46 -9.01 6.40
C GLY A 128 -11.53 -9.21 7.92
N ARG A 129 -10.41 -9.01 8.62
CA ARG A 129 -10.33 -9.14 10.08
C ARG A 129 -9.53 -8.03 10.75
N HIS A 130 -8.47 -7.54 10.11
CA HIS A 130 -7.57 -6.55 10.67
C HIS A 130 -7.10 -5.56 9.60
N TRP A 131 -6.77 -4.35 10.06
CA TRP A 131 -6.05 -3.38 9.27
C TRP A 131 -4.54 -3.64 9.29
N TRP A 132 -3.92 -3.42 8.14
CA TRP A 132 -2.48 -3.50 7.92
C TRP A 132 -1.99 -2.20 7.30
N ALA A 133 -0.87 -1.67 7.78
CA ALA A 133 -0.14 -0.59 7.14
C ALA A 133 1.07 -1.15 6.40
N ILE A 134 1.20 -0.84 5.11
CA ILE A 134 2.28 -1.29 4.22
C ILE A 134 3.06 -0.07 3.75
N ASP A 135 4.38 -0.08 3.95
CA ASP A 135 5.28 0.98 3.47
C ASP A 135 5.44 0.92 1.95
N LEU A 136 5.18 2.03 1.27
CA LEU A 136 5.27 2.13 -0.19
C LEU A 136 6.65 2.63 -0.61
N GLU A 137 7.70 2.00 -0.08
CA GLU A 137 9.11 2.41 -0.25
C GLU A 137 9.32 3.90 0.04
N SER A 138 8.70 4.39 1.10
CA SER A 138 8.84 5.78 1.50
C SER A 138 10.29 6.09 1.91
N LYS A 139 10.67 7.37 1.77
CA LYS A 139 12.01 7.86 2.12
C LYS A 139 12.42 7.46 3.54
N ASN A 140 11.51 7.67 4.50
CA ASN A 140 11.79 7.48 5.91
C ASN A 140 11.27 6.16 6.48
N GLY A 141 10.35 5.48 5.81
CA GLY A 141 9.83 4.18 6.21
C GLY A 141 8.76 4.22 7.30
N LEU A 142 8.15 3.05 7.50
CA LEU A 142 7.18 2.76 8.54
C LEU A 142 7.87 2.18 9.80
N TYR A 143 7.44 2.64 10.97
CA TYR A 143 7.97 2.16 12.26
C TYR A 143 6.88 1.66 13.20
N LEU A 144 7.15 0.53 13.85
CA LEU A 144 6.42 0.05 15.02
C LEU A 144 7.31 0.22 16.25
N GLY A 145 6.99 1.21 17.08
CA GLY A 145 7.91 1.69 18.12
C GLY A 145 9.23 2.19 17.51
N ARG A 146 10.36 1.57 17.86
CA ARG A 146 11.69 1.93 17.34
C ARG A 146 12.13 1.11 16.11
N LYS A 147 11.36 0.09 15.72
CA LYS A 147 11.75 -0.84 14.65
C LYS A 147 11.16 -0.41 13.32
N ARG A 148 12.01 -0.19 12.32
CA ARG A 148 11.59 -0.01 10.91
C ARG A 148 11.05 -1.34 10.38
N VAL A 149 9.86 -1.32 9.80
CA VAL A 149 9.20 -2.52 9.28
C VAL A 149 8.59 -2.22 7.90
N PRO A 150 8.55 -3.20 6.97
CA PRO A 150 7.89 -3.01 5.68
C PRO A 150 6.36 -3.03 5.80
N MET A 151 5.83 -3.64 6.87
CA MET A 151 4.40 -3.74 7.13
C MET A 151 4.14 -3.90 8.64
N ALA A 152 3.04 -3.34 9.13
CA ALA A 152 2.59 -3.47 10.52
C ALA A 152 1.09 -3.81 10.57
N LYS A 153 0.72 -4.78 11.41
CA LYS A 153 -0.68 -4.98 11.79
C LYS A 153 -1.09 -3.83 12.70
N LEU A 154 -2.16 -3.13 12.34
CA LEU A 154 -2.69 -2.03 13.14
C LEU A 154 -3.56 -2.60 14.25
N GLN A 155 -3.21 -2.27 15.49
CA GLN A 155 -4.01 -2.58 16.66
C GLN A 155 -4.71 -1.28 17.10
N PRO A 156 -6.03 -1.32 17.39
CA PRO A 156 -6.72 -0.15 17.92
C PRO A 156 -5.99 0.47 19.11
N GLY A 157 -5.84 1.80 19.09
CA GLY A 157 -5.14 2.58 20.11
C GLY A 157 -3.61 2.50 20.08
N LYS A 158 -2.99 1.74 19.17
CA LYS A 158 -1.53 1.67 19.05
C LYS A 158 -1.01 2.40 17.81
N PRO A 159 -0.14 3.41 17.98
CA PRO A 159 0.37 4.17 16.86
C PRO A 159 1.42 3.39 16.06
N VAL A 160 1.44 3.65 14.76
CA VAL A 160 2.62 3.46 13.90
C VAL A 160 3.18 4.82 13.51
N ARG A 161 4.51 4.90 13.32
CA ARG A 161 5.17 6.17 13.01
C ARG A 161 5.65 6.21 11.55
N ILE A 162 5.45 7.36 10.92
CA ILE A 162 5.94 7.72 9.58
C ILE A 162 6.49 9.15 9.63
N GLY A 163 7.72 9.38 9.18
CA GLY A 163 8.36 10.69 9.36
C GLY A 163 8.37 11.11 10.84
N ASN A 164 7.89 12.33 11.14
CA ASN A 164 7.68 12.85 12.48
C ASN A 164 6.21 12.72 12.95
N SER A 165 5.43 11.92 12.23
CA SER A 165 3.99 11.77 12.43
C SER A 165 3.61 10.37 12.93
N GLU A 166 2.49 10.28 13.63
CA GLU A 166 1.89 9.03 14.11
C GLU A 166 0.52 8.83 13.50
N LEU A 167 0.24 7.58 13.11
CA LEU A 167 -1.08 7.12 12.67
C LEU A 167 -1.59 6.07 13.66
N THR A 168 -2.80 6.28 14.19
CA THR A 168 -3.44 5.35 15.11
C THR A 168 -4.82 4.97 14.58
N LEU A 169 -5.09 3.67 14.51
CA LEU A 169 -6.46 3.17 14.33
C LEU A 169 -7.20 3.34 15.67
N LEU A 170 -8.34 4.02 15.69
CA LEU A 170 -9.16 4.16 16.90
C LEU A 170 -10.22 3.06 16.96
N GLN A 171 -10.97 2.89 15.87
CA GLN A 171 -12.04 1.89 15.71
C GLN A 171 -12.28 1.59 14.23
N SER A 172 -12.77 0.39 13.92
CA SER A 172 -13.19 -0.04 12.58
C SER A 172 -14.15 -1.21 12.63
#